data_AF-A0A803M3E0-F1
#
_entry.id   AF-A0A803M3E0-F1
#
_cell.length_a   1.000
_cell.length_b   1.000
_cell.length_c   1.000
_cell.angle_alpha   90.00
_cell.angle_beta   90.00
_cell.angle_gamma   90.00
#
_symmetry.space_group_name_H-M   'P 1'
#
loop_
_entity.id
_entity.type
_entity.pdbx_description
1 polymer ?
#
loop_
_entity_poly.entity_id
_entity_poly.type
_entity_poly.pdbx_seq_one_letter_code
_entity_poly.pdbx_strand_id
1 'polypeptide(L)'
;MQQREKSWFASSFKSRLQYLGPDPGIPSITEELPKDFSLDPSAGPVDAFCLLVLDPDQVDYLNLKTNTRLTYRCHRNLNGEKCWTPERINP
;
A
#
# COMPACT_ATOMS: atom_id res chain seq x y z
N MET A 1 -15.56 -1.36 -3.01
CA MET A 1 -15.21 -0.86 -4.36
C MET A 1 -14.84 0.61 -4.40
N GLN A 2 -15.63 1.53 -3.80
CA GLN A 2 -15.42 2.98 -3.97
C GLN A 2 -14.02 3.49 -3.59
N GLN A 3 -13.38 2.93 -2.55
CA GLN A 3 -12.04 3.37 -2.14
C GLN A 3 -10.97 3.03 -3.19
N ARG A 4 -11.07 1.87 -3.86
CA ARG A 4 -10.14 1.48 -4.95
C ARG A 4 -10.19 2.48 -6.09
N GLU A 5 -11.40 2.88 -6.48
CA GLU A 5 -11.61 3.88 -7.53
C GLU A 5 -11.11 5.28 -7.12
N LYS A 6 -11.39 5.71 -5.89
CA LYS A 6 -10.86 6.97 -5.34
C LYS A 6 -9.32 6.99 -5.36
N SER A 7 -8.67 5.91 -4.92
CA SER A 7 -7.21 5.79 -4.94
C SER A 7 -6.64 5.77 -6.36
N TRP A 8 -7.34 5.17 -7.31
CA TRP A 8 -6.97 5.20 -8.73
C TRP A 8 -6.94 6.63 -9.27
N PHE A 9 -8.01 7.40 -9.08
CA PHE A 9 -8.09 8.78 -9.58
C PHE A 9 -7.21 9.76 -8.79
N ALA A 10 -6.87 9.47 -7.54
CA ALA A 10 -5.88 10.22 -6.76
C ALA A 10 -4.43 9.98 -7.23
N SER A 11 -4.18 8.88 -7.96
CA SER A 11 -2.86 8.58 -8.50
C SER A 11 -2.56 9.41 -9.75
N SER A 12 -1.29 9.75 -9.94
CA SER A 12 -0.87 10.45 -11.16
C SER A 12 -1.20 9.62 -12.40
N PHE A 13 -1.47 10.28 -13.52
CA PHE A 13 -1.71 9.59 -14.80
C PHE A 13 -0.54 8.68 -15.18
N LYS A 14 0.70 9.13 -14.94
CA LYS A 14 1.93 8.35 -15.18
C LYS A 14 1.99 7.07 -14.33
N SER A 15 1.54 7.12 -13.08
CA SER A 15 1.46 5.94 -12.20
C SER A 15 0.42 4.94 -12.69
N ARG A 16 -0.73 5.42 -13.18
CA ARG A 16 -1.78 4.57 -13.74
C ARG A 16 -1.32 3.82 -15.00
N LEU A 17 -0.54 4.47 -15.86
CA LEU A 17 0.03 3.84 -17.07
C LEU A 17 0.94 2.65 -16.78
N GLN A 18 1.57 2.57 -15.61
CA GLN A 18 2.46 1.44 -15.26
C GLN A 18 1.70 0.10 -15.18
N TYR A 19 0.40 0.15 -14.89
CA TYR A 19 -0.45 -1.05 -14.84
C TYR A 19 -0.83 -1.60 -16.22
N LEU A 20 -0.52 -0.87 -17.30
CA LEU A 20 -0.72 -1.34 -18.68
C LEU A 20 0.55 -1.98 -19.26
N GLY A 21 1.67 -1.89 -18.55
CA GLY A 21 2.96 -2.43 -18.96
C GLY A 21 3.01 -3.97 -19.06
N PRO A 22 4.16 -4.52 -19.48
CA PRO A 22 4.38 -5.97 -19.43
C PRO A 22 4.18 -6.55 -18.03
N ASP A 23 3.75 -7.80 -17.96
CA ASP A 23 3.52 -8.47 -16.68
C ASP A 23 4.82 -8.57 -15.87
N PRO A 24 4.82 -8.07 -14.61
CA PRO A 24 6.01 -8.09 -13.78
C PRO A 24 6.41 -9.54 -13.45
N GLY A 25 7.71 -9.84 -13.51
CA GLY A 25 8.27 -11.15 -13.15
C GLY A 25 8.36 -12.17 -14.30
N ILE A 26 7.89 -11.82 -15.51
CA ILE A 26 8.04 -12.64 -16.71
C ILE A 26 9.29 -12.19 -17.51
N PRO A 27 10.05 -13.09 -18.16
CA PRO A 27 11.18 -12.72 -19.01
C PRO A 27 10.76 -11.72 -20.11
N SER A 28 11.56 -10.66 -20.29
CA SER A 28 11.36 -9.74 -21.41
C SER A 28 11.81 -10.40 -22.71
N ILE A 29 10.89 -10.59 -23.65
CA ILE A 29 11.16 -11.24 -24.95
C ILE A 29 11.68 -10.22 -25.99
N THR A 30 11.57 -8.92 -25.71
CA THR A 30 12.03 -7.82 -26.57
C THR A 30 12.75 -6.73 -25.76
N GLU A 31 13.80 -6.12 -26.33
CA GLU A 31 14.46 -4.92 -25.77
C GLU A 31 13.65 -3.64 -26.00
N GLU A 32 12.68 -3.65 -26.92
CA GLU A 32 11.82 -2.51 -27.17
C GLU A 32 10.75 -2.37 -26.09
N LEU A 33 10.74 -1.24 -25.37
CA LEU A 33 9.57 -0.82 -24.60
C LEU A 33 8.37 -0.76 -25.55
N PRO A 34 7.19 -1.30 -25.16
CA PRO A 34 5.96 -1.09 -25.91
C PRO A 34 5.73 0.42 -26.00
N LYS A 35 5.75 0.94 -27.23
CA LYS A 35 5.91 2.39 -27.47
C LYS A 35 4.67 3.21 -27.11
N ASP A 36 3.49 2.61 -26.97
CA ASP A 36 2.25 3.37 -26.79
C ASP A 36 1.25 2.68 -25.85
N PHE A 37 1.44 2.83 -24.54
CA PHE A 37 0.35 2.60 -23.59
C PHE A 37 -0.46 3.88 -23.48
N SER A 38 -1.69 3.85 -23.98
CA SER A 38 -2.66 4.92 -23.79
C SER A 38 -3.76 4.46 -22.83
N LEU A 39 -4.13 5.35 -21.93
CA LEU A 39 -5.22 5.16 -20.98
C LEU A 39 -6.14 6.37 -21.11
N ASP A 40 -7.44 6.14 -21.21
CA ASP A 40 -8.40 7.24 -21.06
C ASP A 40 -8.28 7.81 -19.63
N PRO A 41 -7.97 9.10 -19.44
CA PRO A 41 -7.83 9.70 -18.12
C PRO A 41 -9.06 9.53 -17.22
N SER A 42 -10.24 9.35 -17.82
CA SER A 42 -11.52 9.12 -17.14
C SER A 42 -11.84 7.65 -16.87
N ALA A 43 -11.07 6.72 -17.44
CA ALA A 43 -11.26 5.29 -17.19
C ALA A 43 -10.98 4.94 -15.73
N GLY A 44 -11.82 4.06 -15.17
CA GLY A 44 -11.67 3.49 -13.84
C GLY A 44 -10.46 2.55 -13.71
N PRO A 45 -10.24 2.00 -12.51
CA PRO A 45 -9.10 1.12 -12.24
C PRO A 45 -9.15 -0.17 -13.05
N VAL A 46 -8.06 -0.43 -13.78
CA VAL A 46 -7.82 -1.71 -14.48
C VAL A 46 -7.70 -2.88 -13.51
N ASP A 47 -7.96 -4.10 -13.95
CA ASP A 47 -8.00 -5.29 -13.08
C ASP A 47 -6.74 -5.50 -12.25
N ALA A 48 -5.56 -5.27 -12.84
CA ALA A 48 -4.27 -5.36 -12.17
C ALA A 48 -4.08 -4.32 -11.04
N PHE A 49 -4.83 -3.22 -11.05
CA PHE A 49 -4.75 -2.21 -9.98
C PHE A 49 -5.44 -2.69 -8.71
N CYS A 50 -4.69 -2.73 -7.61
CA CYS A 50 -5.20 -3.11 -6.30
C CYS A 50 -5.02 -1.96 -5.29
N LEU A 51 -6.03 -1.75 -4.46
CA LEU A 51 -5.89 -0.97 -3.23
C LEU A 51 -5.64 -1.95 -2.09
N LEU A 52 -4.41 -1.96 -1.57
CA LEU A 52 -4.04 -2.75 -0.41
C LEU A 52 -4.16 -1.91 0.86
N VAL A 53 -4.92 -2.40 1.84
CA VAL A 53 -5.07 -1.75 3.15
C VAL A 53 -4.44 -2.66 4.19
N LEU A 54 -3.44 -2.14 4.90
CA LEU A 54 -2.87 -2.79 6.08
C LEU A 54 -3.58 -2.24 7.31
N ASP A 55 -4.22 -3.14 8.06
CA ASP A 55 -4.82 -2.84 9.35
C ASP A 55 -3.97 -3.51 10.45
N PRO A 56 -2.95 -2.81 11.00
CA PRO A 56 -1.97 -3.45 11.86
C PRO A 56 -2.58 -3.84 13.21
N ASP A 57 -2.17 -5.00 13.72
CA ASP A 57 -2.43 -5.43 15.10
C ASP A 57 -1.24 -5.13 16.02
N GLN A 58 -0.06 -4.84 15.47
CA GLN A 58 1.14 -4.49 16.22
C GLN A 58 1.96 -3.43 15.47
N VAL A 59 2.58 -2.52 16.23
CA VAL A 59 3.53 -1.51 15.72
C VAL A 59 4.75 -1.48 16.64
N ASP A 60 5.95 -1.53 16.07
CA ASP A 60 7.21 -1.39 16.81
C ASP A 60 7.81 0.00 16.54
N TYR A 61 8.03 0.77 17.60
CA TYR A 61 8.62 2.10 17.55
C TYR A 61 10.02 2.07 18.14
N LEU A 62 11.01 2.44 17.34
CA LEU A 62 12.41 2.51 17.75
C LEU A 62 12.94 3.94 17.60
N ASN A 63 13.44 4.50 18.70
CA ASN A 63 14.13 5.79 18.72
C ASN A 63 15.58 5.60 19.16
N LEU A 64 16.49 5.71 18.20
CA LEU A 64 17.93 5.54 18.42
C LEU A 64 18.55 6.71 19.22
N LYS A 65 18.01 7.93 19.09
CA LYS A 65 18.55 9.11 19.80
C LYS A 65 18.33 9.01 21.31
N THR A 66 17.21 8.44 21.72
CA THR A 66 16.83 8.28 23.13
C THR A 66 16.98 6.85 23.63
N ASN A 67 17.55 5.96 22.81
CA ASN A 67 17.66 4.52 23.04
C ASN A 67 16.37 3.89 23.61
N THR A 68 15.24 4.25 23.01
CA THR A 68 13.91 3.85 23.48
C THR A 68 13.22 3.00 22.42
N ARG A 69 12.71 1.84 22.84
CA ARG A 69 11.88 0.97 22.02
C ARG A 69 10.54 0.72 22.70
N LEU A 70 9.45 0.91 21.95
CA LEU A 70 8.09 0.69 22.42
C LEU A 70 7.40 -0.25 21.42
N THR A 71 6.77 -1.31 21.91
CA THR A 71 5.85 -2.12 21.11
C THR A 71 4.42 -1.74 21.46
N TYR A 72 3.60 -1.48 20.45
CA TYR A 72 2.18 -1.21 20.58
C TYR A 72 1.44 -2.44 20.11
N ARG A 73 0.57 -3.00 20.97
CA ARG A 73 -0.32 -4.10 20.60
C ARG A 73 -1.77 -3.63 20.60
N CYS A 74 -2.46 -3.93 19.52
CA CYS A 74 -3.89 -3.71 19.39
C CYS A 74 -4.63 -4.85 20.09
N HIS A 75 -5.61 -4.50 20.91
CA HIS A 75 -6.57 -5.43 21.47
C HIS A 75 -7.98 -4.87 21.24
N ARG A 76 -8.97 -5.76 21.19
CA ARG A 76 -10.37 -5.34 21.15
C ARG A 76 -10.88 -5.23 22.58
N ASN A 77 -11.47 -4.10 22.95
CA ASN A 77 -12.13 -3.96 24.24
C ASN A 77 -13.48 -4.70 24.25
N LEU A 78 -14.19 -4.68 25.39
CA LEU A 78 -15.52 -5.32 25.54
C LEU A 78 -16.57 -4.78 24.57
N ASN A 79 -16.37 -3.57 24.03
CA ASN A 79 -17.26 -2.93 23.04
C ASN A 79 -16.83 -3.23 21.60
N GLY A 80 -15.76 -4.02 21.40
CA GLY A 80 -15.23 -4.36 20.09
C GLY A 80 -14.36 -3.27 19.45
N GLU A 81 -14.08 -2.17 20.15
CA GLU A 81 -13.24 -1.08 19.67
C GLU A 81 -11.76 -1.44 19.79
N LYS A 82 -10.95 -0.96 18.85
CA LYS A 82 -9.50 -1.11 18.90
C LYS A 82 -8.90 -0.22 19.97
N CYS A 83 -8.30 -0.84 20.97
CA CYS A 83 -7.49 -0.18 21.99
C CYS A 83 -6.01 -0.54 21.79
N TRP A 84 -5.12 0.42 22.05
CA TRP A 84 -3.68 0.27 21.86
C TRP A 84 -2.96 0.46 23.18
N THR A 85 -2.12 -0.52 23.53
CA THR A 85 -1.30 -0.45 24.75
C THR A 85 0.17 -0.40 24.37
N PRO A 86 0.93 0.64 24.79
CA PRO A 86 2.37 0.67 24.65
C PRO A 86 3.05 -0.16 25.74
N GLU A 87 4.07 -0.93 25.36
CA GLU A 87 4.97 -1.65 26.25
C GLU A 87 6.42 -1.26 25.92
N ARG A 88 7.17 -0.78 26.92
CA ARG A 88 8.59 -0.48 26.74
C ARG A 88 9.39 -1.78 26.78
N ILE A 89 10.21 -1.99 25.76
CA ILE A 89 11.04 -3.17 25.62
C ILE A 89 12.51 -2.78 25.44
N ASN A 90 13.40 -3.75 25.63
CA ASN A 90 14.82 -3.55 25.35
C ASN A 90 15.01 -3.26 23.85
N PRO A 91 15.89 -2.30 23.48
CA PRO A 91 16.26 -2.03 22.10
C PRO A 91 16.69 -3.27 21.34
#